data_AF-A0AB35V1N7-F1
#
_entry.id   AF-A0AB35V1N7-F1
#
_cell.length_a   1.000
_cell.length_b   1.000
_cell.length_c   1.000
_cell.angle_alpha   90.00
_cell.angle_beta   90.00
_cell.angle_gamma   90.00
#
_symmetry.space_group_name_H-M   'P 1'
#
loop_
_entity.id
_entity.type
_entity.pdbx_description
1 polymer ?
#
loop_
_entity_poly.entity_id
_entity_poly.type
_entity_poly.pdbx_seq_one_letter_code
_entity_poly.pdbx_strand_id
1 'polypeptide(L)'
;MLESRKEGFSPRKFAELIKRHPSTIYRELKRNSINDVYQAQYASDNTFARRRRGHRKLKIDSILWKFIVEAIRCLWSPQQIAKRLKRFPDLDQTMNVSHTTIYSTIRAL
;
A
#
# COMPACT_ATOMS: atom_id res chain seq x y z
N MET A 1 9.37 6.96 19.73
CA MET A 1 9.68 7.26 18.31
C MET A 1 11.14 6.87 18.06
N LEU A 2 11.51 6.33 16.90
CA LEU A 2 12.89 5.91 16.61
C LEU A 2 13.74 7.17 16.38
N GLU A 3 14.51 7.58 17.37
CA GLU A 3 15.39 8.76 17.28
C GLU A 3 16.81 8.31 16.99
N SER A 4 17.12 8.09 15.70
CA SER A 4 18.42 7.54 15.26
C SER A 4 19.63 8.40 15.66
N ARG A 5 19.43 9.69 15.97
CA ARG A 5 20.47 10.65 16.38
C ARG A 5 20.67 10.81 17.89
N LYS A 6 19.88 10.14 18.74
CA LYS A 6 20.15 10.22 20.18
C LYS A 6 21.50 9.60 20.50
N GLU A 7 22.31 10.30 21.31
CA GLU A 7 23.55 9.75 21.83
C GLU A 7 23.28 8.40 22.51
N GLY A 8 24.09 7.39 22.19
CA GLY A 8 23.91 6.03 22.69
C GLY A 8 22.87 5.17 21.93
N PHE A 9 22.27 5.67 20.84
CA PHE A 9 21.37 4.85 20.02
C PHE A 9 22.12 3.67 19.37
N SER A 10 21.68 2.45 19.69
CA SER A 10 22.16 1.22 19.05
C SER A 10 20.99 0.53 18.33
N PRO A 11 21.04 0.37 17.00
CA PRO A 11 20.03 -0.36 16.25
C PRO A 11 19.77 -1.77 16.78
N ARG A 12 20.81 -2.43 17.31
CA ARG A 12 20.73 -3.78 17.88
C ARG A 12 19.94 -3.80 19.20
N LYS A 13 20.28 -2.92 20.15
CA LYS A 13 19.54 -2.79 21.42
C LYS A 13 18.09 -2.40 21.19
N PHE A 14 17.84 -1.50 20.23
CA PHE A 14 16.48 -1.11 19.88
C PHE A 14 15.69 -2.29 19.28
N ALA A 15 16.31 -3.08 18.41
CA ALA A 15 15.68 -4.27 17.83
C ALA A 15 15.27 -5.29 18.90
N GLU A 16 16.14 -5.53 19.88
CA GLU A 16 15.85 -6.38 21.05
C GLU A 16 14.67 -5.85 21.86
N LEU A 17 14.65 -4.54 22.17
CA LEU A 17 13.57 -3.88 22.90
C LEU A 17 12.20 -4.09 22.23
N ILE A 18 12.13 -3.95 20.91
CA ILE A 18 10.87 -4.11 20.16
C ILE A 18 10.64 -5.55 19.66
N LYS A 19 11.47 -6.51 20.11
CA LYS A 19 11.42 -7.94 19.74
C LYS A 19 11.43 -8.16 18.22
N ARG A 20 12.34 -7.48 17.52
CA ARG A 20 12.57 -7.64 16.07
C ARG A 20 14.02 -8.00 15.79
N HIS A 21 14.26 -8.63 14.64
CA HIS A 21 15.62 -8.94 14.21
C HIS A 21 16.41 -7.64 13.91
N PRO A 22 17.69 -7.51 14.34
CA PRO A 22 18.50 -6.30 14.10
C PRO A 22 18.55 -5.87 12.63
N SER A 23 18.67 -6.83 11.69
CA SER A 23 18.66 -6.52 10.26
C SER A 23 17.37 -5.84 9.78
N THR A 24 16.25 -6.00 10.49
CA THR A 24 15.01 -5.27 10.18
C THR A 24 15.16 -3.79 10.44
N ILE A 25 15.75 -3.42 11.58
CA ILE A 25 16.04 -2.02 11.93
C ILE A 25 17.05 -1.43 10.96
N TYR A 26 18.14 -2.14 10.64
CA TYR A 26 19.11 -1.68 9.66
C TYR A 26 18.50 -1.44 8.28
N ARG A 27 17.66 -2.36 7.79
CA ARG A 27 16.98 -2.19 6.49
C ARG A 27 15.99 -1.02 6.49
N GLU A 28 15.32 -0.79 7.61
CA GLU A 28 14.38 0.33 7.76
C GLU A 28 15.14 1.66 7.77
N LEU A 29 16.18 1.79 8.59
CA LEU A 29 17.04 2.97 8.65
C LEU A 29 17.68 3.26 7.28
N LYS A 30 18.27 2.25 6.63
CA LYS A 30 18.89 2.41 5.31
C LYS A 30 17.90 2.89 4.24
N ARG A 31 16.62 2.49 4.33
CA ARG A 31 15.61 2.79 3.31
C ARG A 31 14.91 4.13 3.53
N ASN A 32 14.75 4.55 4.79
CA ASN A 32 13.85 5.64 5.16
C ASN A 32 14.52 6.78 5.93
N SER A 33 15.84 6.78 6.10
CA SER A 33 16.57 7.91 6.69
C SER A 33 17.01 8.90 5.62
N ILE A 34 16.99 10.20 5.96
CA ILE A 34 17.49 11.30 5.14
C ILE A 34 18.61 11.96 5.94
N ASN A 35 19.82 12.07 5.38
CA ASN A 35 21.01 12.62 6.07
C ASN A 35 21.25 11.97 7.44
N ASP A 36 21.13 10.64 7.49
CA ASP A 36 21.24 9.79 8.70
C ASP A 36 20.21 10.10 9.81
N VAL A 37 19.16 10.85 9.48
CA VAL A 37 18.02 11.12 10.38
C VAL A 37 16.83 10.26 9.97
N TYR A 38 16.37 9.42 10.89
CA TYR A 38 15.08 8.74 10.74
C TYR A 38 13.95 9.64 11.25
N GLN A 39 12.93 9.82 10.42
CA GLN A 39 11.67 10.44 10.84
C GLN A 39 10.51 9.54 10.43
N ALA A 40 9.69 9.17 11.42
CA ALA A 40 8.60 8.21 11.21
C ALA A 40 7.57 8.70 10.17
N GLN A 41 7.30 10.02 10.15
CA GLN A 41 6.38 10.62 9.18
C GLN A 41 6.89 10.46 7.75
N TYR A 42 8.15 10.85 7.48
CA TYR A 42 8.76 10.66 6.17
C TYR A 42 8.88 9.18 5.76
N ALA A 43 9.19 8.29 6.70
CA ALA A 43 9.21 6.85 6.43
C ALA A 43 7.84 6.33 5.97
N SER A 44 6.77 6.83 6.59
CA SER A 44 5.38 6.54 6.23
C SER A 44 5.06 7.09 4.83
N ASP A 45 5.33 8.38 4.60
CA ASP A 45 5.06 9.05 3.32
C ASP A 45 5.82 8.40 2.16
N ASN A 46 7.09 8.04 2.37
CA ASN A 46 7.90 7.31 1.40
C ASN A 46 7.32 5.92 1.12
N THR A 47 6.76 5.25 2.13
CA THR A 47 6.10 3.97 1.95
C THR A 47 4.82 4.11 1.12
N PHE A 48 4.00 5.14 1.37
CA PHE A 48 2.84 5.45 0.55
C PHE A 48 3.22 5.83 -0.88
N ALA A 49 4.27 6.64 -1.07
CA ALA A 49 4.78 7.01 -2.39
C ALA A 49 5.25 5.78 -3.18
N ARG A 50 6.02 4.88 -2.56
CA ARG A 50 6.45 3.61 -3.18
C ARG A 50 5.27 2.74 -3.57
N ARG A 51 4.25 2.62 -2.70
CA ARG A 51 3.01 1.88 -3.01
C ARG A 51 2.24 2.50 -4.18
N ARG A 52 2.16 3.83 -4.27
CA ARG A 52 1.50 4.54 -5.37
C ARG A 52 2.19 4.33 -6.72
N ARG A 53 3.52 4.22 -6.74
CA ARG A 53 4.31 3.95 -7.96
C ARG A 53 4.26 2.49 -8.43
N GLY A 54 3.84 1.56 -7.57
CA GLY A 54 3.74 0.15 -7.93
C GLY A 54 2.66 -0.12 -8.99
N HIS A 55 2.76 -1.24 -9.70
CA HIS A 55 1.75 -1.65 -10.68
C HIS A 55 0.35 -1.75 -10.04
N ARG A 56 -0.54 -0.85 -10.46
CA ARG A 56 -1.95 -0.88 -10.07
C ARG A 56 -2.71 -1.79 -11.00
N LYS A 57 -3.39 -2.80 -10.43
CA LYS A 57 -4.31 -3.66 -11.18
C LYS A 57 -5.47 -2.87 -11.77
N LEU A 58 -5.96 -1.88 -11.00
CA LEU A 58 -7.01 -0.98 -11.44
C LEU A 58 -6.39 0.35 -11.89
N LYS A 59 -6.35 0.57 -13.20
CA LYS A 59 -5.91 1.83 -13.82
C LYS A 59 -7.10 2.77 -13.96
N ILE A 60 -6.92 4.03 -13.57
CA ILE A 60 -7.92 5.08 -13.83
C ILE A 60 -8.11 5.19 -15.35
N ASP A 61 -9.33 5.49 -15.78
CA ASP A 61 -9.79 5.57 -17.18
C ASP A 61 -9.79 4.27 -18.00
N SER A 62 -9.34 3.15 -17.42
CA SER A 62 -9.50 1.83 -18.04
C SER A 62 -10.97 1.43 -18.21
N ILE A 63 -11.25 0.49 -19.11
CA ILE A 63 -12.59 -0.09 -19.29
C ILE A 63 -13.12 -0.66 -17.96
N LEU A 64 -12.24 -1.32 -17.19
CA LEU A 64 -12.58 -1.86 -15.87
C LEU A 64 -12.97 -0.75 -14.89
N TRP A 65 -12.24 0.37 -14.91
CA TRP A 65 -12.56 1.53 -14.07
C TRP A 65 -13.93 2.12 -14.39
N LYS A 66 -14.23 2.32 -15.68
CA LYS A 66 -15.55 2.80 -16.12
C LYS A 66 -16.68 1.89 -15.66
N PHE A 67 -16.52 0.58 -15.82
CA PHE A 67 -17.49 -0.40 -15.32
C PHE A 67 -17.70 -0.29 -13.80
N ILE A 68 -16.62 -0.18 -13.02
CA ILE A 68 -16.71 -0.07 -11.56
C ILE A 68 -17.42 1.23 -11.15
N VAL A 69 -17.12 2.35 -11.82
CA VAL A 69 -17.79 3.64 -11.56
C VAL A 69 -19.29 3.53 -11.83
N GLU A 70 -19.70 2.96 -12.96
CA GLU A 70 -21.12 2.76 -13.27
C GLU A 70 -21.81 1.80 -12.28
N ALA A 71 -21.16 0.70 -11.90
CA ALA A 71 -21.73 -0.22 -10.93
C ALA A 71 -21.93 0.45 -9.55
N ILE A 72 -21.00 1.32 -9.13
CA ILE A 72 -21.16 2.10 -7.90
C ILE A 72 -22.30 3.11 -8.01
N ARG A 73 -22.47 3.77 -9.16
CA ARG A 73 -23.63 4.64 -9.43
C ARG A 73 -24.96 3.87 -9.34
N CYS A 74 -24.96 2.59 -9.72
CA CYS A 74 -26.08 1.67 -9.52
C CYS A 74 -26.19 1.10 -8.10
N LEU A 75 -25.49 1.66 -7.11
CA LEU A 75 -25.50 1.26 -5.70
C LEU A 75 -24.97 -0.15 -5.43
N TRP A 76 -24.12 -0.70 -6.31
CA TRP A 76 -23.47 -1.96 -6.03
C TRP A 76 -22.31 -1.77 -5.05
N SER A 77 -22.25 -2.64 -4.04
CA SER A 77 -21.10 -2.70 -3.15
C SER A 77 -19.84 -3.23 -3.87
N PRO A 78 -18.64 -2.79 -3.47
CA PRO A 78 -17.39 -3.34 -4.01
C PRO A 78 -17.28 -4.87 -3.94
N GLN A 79 -17.90 -5.50 -2.94
CA GLN A 79 -17.99 -6.95 -2.81
C GLN A 79 -18.86 -7.57 -3.91
N GLN A 80 -20.02 -6.98 -4.20
CA GLN A 80 -20.89 -7.41 -5.31
C GLN A 80 -20.18 -7.26 -6.66
N ILE A 81 -19.51 -6.13 -6.87
CA ILE A 81 -18.75 -5.85 -8.10
C ILE A 81 -17.64 -6.91 -8.29
N ALA A 82 -16.81 -7.14 -7.27
CA ALA A 82 -15.73 -8.13 -7.35
C ALA A 82 -16.26 -9.56 -7.58
N LYS A 83 -17.37 -9.93 -6.94
CA LYS A 83 -18.02 -11.24 -7.15
C LYS A 83 -18.61 -11.38 -8.56
N ARG A 84 -19.17 -10.30 -9.10
CA ARG A 84 -19.73 -10.28 -10.45
C ARG A 84 -18.63 -10.41 -11.50
N LEU A 85 -17.53 -9.68 -11.37
CA LEU A 85 -16.37 -9.78 -12.28
C LEU A 85 -15.83 -11.20 -12.37
N LYS A 86 -15.74 -11.91 -11.22
CA LYS A 86 -15.30 -13.33 -11.19
C LYS A 86 -16.23 -14.30 -11.93
N ARG A 87 -17.50 -13.94 -12.17
CA ARG A 87 -18.49 -14.80 -12.83
C ARG A 87 -18.45 -14.69 -14.36
N PHE A 88 -17.64 -13.79 -14.90
CA PHE A 88 -17.46 -13.62 -16.33
C PHE A 88 -16.06 -14.12 -16.73
N PRO A 89 -15.87 -15.45 -16.87
CA PRO A 89 -14.58 -16.03 -17.26
C PRO A 89 -14.17 -15.66 -18.69
N ASP A 90 -15.13 -15.26 -19.53
CA ASP A 90 -14.90 -14.81 -20.92
C ASP A 90 -14.29 -13.40 -20.99
N LEU A 91 -14.39 -12.63 -19.89
CA LEU A 91 -13.61 -11.41 -19.75
C LEU A 91 -12.18 -11.79 -19.39
N ASP A 92 -11.21 -11.16 -20.05
CA ASP A 92 -9.78 -11.32 -19.76
C ASP A 92 -9.54 -11.38 -18.23
N GLN A 93 -8.87 -12.42 -17.75
CA GLN A 93 -8.62 -12.65 -16.32
C GLN A 93 -7.86 -11.49 -15.66
N THR A 94 -7.19 -10.65 -16.44
CA THR A 94 -6.59 -9.39 -15.99
C THR A 94 -7.62 -8.41 -15.43
N MET A 95 -8.90 -8.53 -15.80
CA MET A 95 -10.01 -7.68 -15.41
C MET A 95 -10.59 -8.00 -14.01
N ASN A 96 -10.13 -9.08 -13.36
CA ASN A 96 -10.57 -9.43 -12.02
C ASN A 96 -9.92 -8.55 -10.94
N VAL A 97 -10.67 -7.74 -10.21
CA VAL A 97 -10.15 -6.97 -9.06
C VAL A 97 -10.78 -7.39 -7.74
N SER A 98 -10.01 -7.35 -6.66
CA SER A 98 -10.54 -7.59 -5.32
C SER A 98 -11.35 -6.38 -4.85
N HIS A 99 -12.35 -6.61 -4.00
CA HIS A 99 -13.12 -5.53 -3.39
C HIS A 99 -12.22 -4.57 -2.58
N THR A 100 -11.17 -5.08 -1.94
CA THR A 100 -10.17 -4.27 -1.22
C THR A 100 -9.43 -3.33 -2.17
N THR A 101 -9.09 -3.79 -3.38
CA THR A 101 -8.50 -2.94 -4.41
C THR A 101 -9.47 -1.84 -4.84
N ILE A 102 -10.75 -2.16 -5.05
CA ILE A 102 -11.79 -1.17 -5.38
C ILE A 102 -11.88 -0.10 -4.29
N TYR A 103 -12.03 -0.50 -3.02
CA TYR A 103 -12.06 0.44 -1.89
C TYR A 103 -10.80 1.29 -1.78
N SER A 104 -9.62 0.67 -1.90
CA SER A 104 -8.36 1.39 -1.80
C SER A 104 -8.16 2.38 -2.93
N THR A 105 -8.66 2.08 -4.13
CA THR A 105 -8.59 3.02 -5.26
C THR A 105 -9.54 4.18 -5.05
N ILE A 106 -10.78 3.94 -4.64
CA ILE A 106 -11.76 5.01 -4.39
C ILE A 106 -11.29 5.94 -3.28
N ARG A 107 -10.71 5.41 -2.19
CA ARG A 107 -10.15 6.21 -1.09
C ARG A 107 -8.93 7.04 -1.52
N ALA A 108 -8.24 6.62 -2.57
CA ALA A 108 -6.99 7.25 -3.03
C ALA A 108 -7.19 8.23 -4.19
N LEU A 109 -8.44 8.41 -4.64
CA LEU A 109 -8.87 9.50 -5.51
C LEU A 109 -9.21 10.71 -4.63
#